data_AF-A0A8T4U5A9-F1
#
_entry.id   AF-A0A8T4U5A9-F1
#
_cell.length_a   1.000
_cell.length_b   1.000
_cell.length_c   1.000
_cell.angle_alpha   90.00
_cell.angle_beta   90.00
_cell.angle_gamma   90.00
#
_symmetry.space_group_name_H-M   'P 1'
#
loop_
_entity.id
_entity.type
_entity.pdbx_description
1 polymer ?
#
loop_
_entity_poly.entity_id
_entity_poly.type
_entity_poly.pdbx_seq_one_letter_code
_entity_poly.pdbx_strand_id
1 'polypeptide(L)' 'MADVTLQTIHKELVHIRSDIEFLKNAIKEDYELSDWAKKELAESRKVPDSELISHENAKRLILGR' A
#
# COMPACT_ATOMS: atom_id res chain seq x y z
N MET A 1 -31.64 7.40 -14.55
CA MET A 1 -31.37 5.96 -14.30
C MET A 1 -30.18 5.47 -15.12
N ALA A 2 -30.19 5.60 -16.46
CA ALA A 2 -29.07 5.15 -17.31
C ALA A 2 -27.70 5.75 -16.94
N ASP A 3 -27.66 7.03 -16.54
CA ASP A 3 -26.43 7.72 -16.14
C ASP A 3 -25.83 7.19 -14.83
N VAL A 4 -26.68 6.86 -13.85
CA VAL A 4 -26.27 6.22 -12.59
C VAL A 4 -25.68 4.84 -12.86
N THR A 5 -26.28 4.08 -13.79
CA THR A 5 -25.77 2.76 -14.20
C THR A 5 -24.42 2.87 -14.90
N LEU A 6 -24.22 3.88 -15.76
CA LEU A 6 -22.94 4.09 -16.45
C LEU A 6 -21.82 4.48 -15.49
N GLN A 7 -22.11 5.35 -14.51
CA GLN A 7 -21.14 5.74 -13.48
C GLN A 7 -20.73 4.55 -12.61
N THR A 8 -21.67 3.69 -12.23
CA THR A 8 -21.37 2.45 -11.49
C THR A 8 -20.47 1.53 -12.30
N ILE A 9 -20.80 1.28 -13.57
CA ILE A 9 -19.99 0.45 -14.47
C ILE A 9 -18.58 1.03 -14.63
N HIS A 10 -18.45 2.34 -14.81
CA HIS A 10 -17.14 2.99 -14.92
C HIS A 10 -16.30 2.76 -13.66
N LYS A 11 -16.89 2.94 -12.47
CA LYS A 11 -16.20 2.73 -11.19
C LYS A 11 -15.74 1.28 -11.03
N GLU A 12 -16.59 0.31 -11.39
CA GLU A 12 -16.24 -1.10 -11.35
C GLU A 12 -15.10 -1.44 -12.32
N LEU A 13 -15.11 -0.89 -13.54
CA LEU A 13 -14.02 -1.07 -14.51
C LEU A 13 -12.69 -0.49 -14.03
N VAL A 14 -12.71 0.66 -13.34
CA VAL A 14 -11.52 1.26 -12.72
C VAL A 14 -10.98 0.36 -11.61
N HIS A 15 -11.85 -0.18 -10.75
CA HIS A 15 -11.43 -1.11 -9.70
C HIS A 15 -10.83 -2.40 -10.28
N ILE A 16 -11.50 -3.01 -11.27
CA ILE A 16 -11.00 -4.23 -11.94
C ILE A 16 -9.63 -3.98 -12.57
N ARG A 17 -9.41 -2.81 -13.20
CA ARG A 17 -8.10 -2.46 -13.74
C ARG A 17 -7.04 -2.42 -12.65
N SER A 18 -7.33 -1.76 -11.53
CA SER A 18 -6.42 -1.67 -10.39
C SER A 18 -6.07 -3.06 -9.83
N ASP A 19 -7.06 -3.94 -9.69
CA ASP A 19 -6.86 -5.31 -9.19
C ASP A 19 -5.98 -6.13 -10.15
N ILE A 20 -6.21 -6.00 -11.46
CA ILE A 20 -5.39 -6.66 -12.48
C ILE A 20 -3.94 -6.15 -12.46
N GLU A 21 -3.72 -4.85 -12.28
CA GLU A 21 -2.38 -4.28 -12.18
C GLU A 21 -1.65 -4.78 -10.93
N PHE A 22 -2.33 -4.84 -9.79
CA PHE A 22 -1.80 -5.42 -8.56
C PHE A 22 -1.41 -6.89 -8.76
N LEU A 23 -2.30 -7.72 -9.31
CA LEU A 23 -2.02 -9.14 -9.57
C LEU A 23 -0.85 -9.34 -10.53
N LYS A 24 -0.76 -8.53 -11.59
CA LYS A 24 0.38 -8.56 -12.53
C LYS A 24 1.70 -8.27 -11.82
N ASN A 25 1.72 -7.28 -10.93
CA ASN A 25 2.92 -6.95 -10.16
C ASN A 25 3.27 -8.09 -9.18
N ALA A 26 2.30 -8.63 -8.46
CA ALA A 26 2.51 -9.77 -7.56
C ALA A 26 3.07 -11.00 -8.30
N ILE A 27 2.57 -11.30 -9.49
CA ILE A 27 3.07 -12.40 -10.33
C ILE A 27 4.45 -12.09 -10.91
N LYS A 28 4.67 -10.86 -11.39
CA LYS A 28 5.94 -10.45 -12.01
C LYS A 28 7.09 -10.47 -11.02
N GLU A 29 6.82 -10.11 -9.77
CA GLU A 29 7.81 -10.17 -8.69
C GLU A 29 7.90 -11.58 -8.06
N ASP A 30 7.19 -12.59 -8.58
CA ASP A 30 7.12 -13.96 -8.05
C ASP A 30 6.78 -14.03 -6.56
N TYR A 31 5.90 -13.13 -6.12
CA TYR A 31 5.60 -12.87 -4.70
C TYR A 31 6.81 -12.44 -3.85
N GLU A 32 7.95 -12.18 -4.47
CA GLU A 32 9.08 -11.53 -3.84
C GLU A 32 8.92 -10.00 -3.88
N LEU A 33 9.69 -9.33 -3.03
CA LEU A 33 9.83 -7.88 -3.13
C LEU A 33 10.80 -7.55 -4.26
N SER A 34 10.50 -6.51 -5.04
CA SER A 34 11.49 -5.90 -5.94
C SER A 34 12.83 -5.60 -5.23
N ASP A 35 13.94 -5.64 -5.97
CA ASP A 35 15.28 -5.35 -5.43
C ASP A 35 15.37 -3.97 -4.76
N TRP A 36 14.63 -3.00 -5.31
CA TRP A 36 14.49 -1.67 -4.72
C TRP A 36 13.82 -1.76 -3.33
N ALA A 37 12.69 -2.44 -3.21
CA ALA A 37 11.99 -2.60 -1.94
C ALA A 37 12.84 -3.38 -0.90
N LYS A 38 13.57 -4.41 -1.34
CA LYS A 38 14.54 -5.13 -0.50
C LYS A 38 15.63 -4.19 0.04
N LYS A 39 16.17 -3.30 -0.81
CA LYS A 39 17.19 -2.31 -0.42
C LYS A 39 16.63 -1.29 0.57
N GLU A 40 15.47 -0.69 0.30
CA GLU A 40 14.85 0.29 1.19
C GLU A 40 14.53 -0.29 2.57
N LEU A 41 14.06 -1.55 2.63
CA LEU A 41 13.85 -2.25 3.90
C LEU A 41 15.16 -2.47 4.67
N ALA A 42 16.22 -2.85 3.97
CA ALA A 42 17.53 -3.04 4.59
C ALA A 42 18.10 -1.73 5.14
N GLU A 43 17.88 -0.60 4.44
CA GLU A 43 18.29 0.73 4.91
C GLU A 43 17.43 1.20 6.09
N SER A 44 16.12 1.03 6.02
CA SER A 44 15.19 1.41 7.10
C SER A 44 15.48 0.67 8.40
N ARG A 45 15.91 -0.59 8.34
CA ARG A 45 16.27 -1.39 9.52
C ARG A 45 17.58 -0.97 10.20
N LYS A 46 18.36 -0.07 9.59
CA LYS A 46 19.57 0.48 10.23
C LYS A 46 19.26 1.63 11.18
N VAL A 47 18.04 2.15 11.15
CA VAL A 47 17.61 3.22 12.06
C VAL A 47 17.66 2.70 13.50
N PRO A 48 18.40 3.36 14.41
CA PRO A 48 18.47 2.94 15.80
C PRO A 48 17.11 3.00 16.51
N ASP A 49 16.85 2.05 17.40
CA ASP A 49 15.61 2.03 18.20
C ASP A 49 15.40 3.31 19.02
N SER A 50 16.48 4.02 19.37
CA SER A 50 16.43 5.31 20.07
C SER A 50 15.77 6.43 19.26
N GLU A 51 15.72 6.30 17.93
CA GLU A 51 15.06 7.23 17.01
C GLU A 51 13.61 6.81 16.72
N LEU A 52 13.18 5.65 17.22
CA LEU A 52 11.84 5.12 17.04
C LEU A 52 10.97 5.38 18.26
N ILE A 53 9.67 5.52 18.02
CA ILE A 53 8.66 5.58 19.10
C ILE A 53 7.77 4.35 19.02
N SER A 54 7.23 3.94 20.17
CA SER A 54 6.27 2.84 20.18
C SER A 54 5.01 3.21 19.41
N HIS A 55 4.37 2.21 18.80
CA HIS A 55 3.12 2.38 18.07
C HIS A 55 2.03 3.07 18.90
N GLU A 56 1.94 2.73 20.19
CA GLU A 56 0.98 3.33 21.10
C GLU A 56 1.28 4.79 21.44
N ASN A 57 2.55 5.20 21.40
CA ASN A 57 2.93 6.61 21.54
C ASN A 57 2.67 7.38 20.24
N ALA A 58 2.95 6.77 19.09
CA ALA A 58 2.65 7.36 17.78
C ALA A 58 1.15 7.62 17.60
N LYS A 59 0.30 6.66 17.97
CA LYS A 59 -1.16 6.82 17.97
C LYS A 59 -1.60 7.99 18.86
N ARG A 60 -1.07 8.09 20.07
CA ARG A 60 -1.37 9.20 20.99
C ARG A 60 -1.03 10.56 20.39
N LEU A 61 0.12 10.68 19.73
CA LEU A 61 0.55 11.93 19.10
C LEU A 61 -0.29 12.32 17.88
N ILE A 62 -0.68 11.35 17.05
CA ILE A 62 -1.37 11.61 15.78
C ILE A 62 -2.89 11.71 15.97
N LEU A 63 -3.46 10.84 16.81
CA LEU A 63 -4.91 10.68 16.98
C LEU A 63 -5.44 11.35 18.24
N GLY A 64 -4.56 11.82 19.13
CA GLY A 64 -4.93 12.55 20.36
C GLY A 64 -5.74 11.75 21.37
N ARG A 65 -5.66 10.41 21.34
CA ARG A 65 -6.36 9.49 22.26
C ARG A 65 -5.37 8.67 23.05
#